data_AF-A0A9D1SGC2-F1
#
_entry.id   AF-A0A9D1SGC2-F1
#
_cell.length_a   1.000
_cell.length_b   1.000
_cell.length_c   1.000
_cell.angle_alpha   90.00
_cell.angle_beta   90.00
_cell.angle_gamma   90.00
#
_symmetry.space_group_name_H-M   'P 1'
#
loop_
_entity.id
_entity.type
_entity.pdbx_description
1 polymer ?
#
loop_
_entity_poly.entity_id
_entity_poly.type
_entity_poly.pdbx_seq_one_letter_code
_entity_poly.pdbx_strand_id
1 'polypeptide(L)'
;METKKTIFVEKGNYEKDGKTFNRYFVRGTVRGVELEAGVVPPDVGGYRVLDVVYGSEKEAELILTPYEIKDDSGRTISGNTYSVRTVDEDGVVYECKVKPARESDKSMLQMLLR
;
A
#
# COMPACT_ATOMS: atom_id res chain seq x y z
N MET A 1 -0.76 -1.51 26.12
CA MET A 1 -1.24 -2.15 24.87
C MET A 1 -1.15 -1.07 23.81
N GLU A 2 -0.14 -1.13 22.94
CA GLU A 2 -0.06 -0.20 21.80
C GLU A 2 -1.25 -0.49 20.88
N THR A 3 -2.12 0.49 20.71
CA THR A 3 -3.21 0.42 19.74
C THR A 3 -2.55 0.35 18.36
N LYS A 4 -2.53 -0.84 17.76
CA LYS A 4 -1.98 -1.05 16.41
C LYS A 4 -2.76 -0.15 15.47
N LYS A 5 -2.16 0.97 15.05
CA LYS A 5 -2.77 1.91 14.13
C LYS A 5 -3.00 1.18 12.81
N THR A 6 -4.27 0.95 12.49
CA THR A 6 -4.65 0.38 11.19
C THR A 6 -4.51 1.48 10.15
N ILE A 7 -3.81 1.18 9.06
CA ILE A 7 -3.54 2.13 7.99
C ILE A 7 -4.27 1.62 6.76
N PHE A 8 -4.95 2.51 6.05
CA PHE A 8 -5.73 2.16 4.87
C PHE A 8 -5.05 2.69 3.61
N VAL A 9 -5.24 1.95 2.52
CA VAL A 9 -4.95 2.40 1.17
C VAL A 9 -6.27 2.78 0.51
N GLU A 10 -6.41 4.04 0.16
CA GLU A 10 -7.55 4.59 -0.56
C GLU A 10 -7.45 4.28 -2.06
N LYS A 11 -8.58 3.87 -2.67
CA LYS A 11 -8.78 3.79 -4.12
C LYS A 11 -9.42 5.09 -4.59
N GLY A 12 -8.70 5.83 -5.43
CA GLY A 12 -9.19 7.03 -6.10
C GLY A 12 -8.94 6.96 -7.59
N ASN A 13 -9.22 8.07 -8.27
CA ASN A 13 -9.05 8.21 -9.71
C ASN A 13 -8.20 9.43 -10.04
N TYR A 14 -7.50 9.39 -11.17
CA TYR A 14 -6.90 10.57 -11.78
C TYR A 14 -7.19 10.59 -13.28
N GLU A 15 -7.28 11.79 -13.84
CA GLU A 15 -7.46 11.98 -15.28
C GLU A 15 -6.11 12.24 -15.96
N LYS A 16 -5.90 11.59 -17.09
CA LYS A 16 -4.75 11.83 -17.96
C LYS A 16 -5.16 11.60 -19.41
N ASP A 17 -4.91 12.58 -20.27
CA ASP A 17 -5.20 12.52 -21.71
C ASP A 17 -6.66 12.13 -22.02
N GLY A 18 -7.62 12.65 -21.24
CA GLY A 18 -9.06 12.36 -21.37
C GLY A 18 -9.47 10.95 -20.93
N LYS A 19 -8.56 10.21 -20.27
CA LYS A 19 -8.84 8.88 -19.70
C LYS A 19 -8.75 8.93 -18.18
N THR A 20 -9.64 8.21 -17.53
CA THR A 20 -9.63 8.02 -16.07
C THR A 20 -8.85 6.76 -15.72
N PHE A 21 -7.93 6.89 -14.77
CA PHE A 21 -7.12 5.78 -14.27
C PHE A 21 -7.29 5.66 -12.76
N ASN A 22 -7.33 4.42 -12.27
CA ASN A 22 -7.31 4.14 -10.84
C ASN A 22 -5.94 4.53 -10.25
N ARG A 23 -5.96 5.13 -9.06
CA ARG A 23 -4.79 5.35 -8.20
C ARG A 23 -5.06 4.78 -6.82
N TYR A 24 -4.02 4.22 -6.21
CA TYR A 24 -4.06 3.68 -4.87
C TYR A 24 -3.03 4.41 -4.02
N PHE A 25 -3.40 4.88 -2.83
CA PHE A 25 -2.51 5.72 -2.03
C PHE A 25 -2.84 5.64 -0.54
N VAL A 26 -1.82 5.83 0.30
CA VAL A 26 -1.99 6.07 1.74
C VAL A 26 -1.99 7.57 1.96
N ARG A 27 -3.06 8.11 2.55
CA ARG A 27 -3.14 9.53 2.91
C ARG A 27 -2.85 9.73 4.40
N GLY A 28 -2.21 10.84 4.73
CA GLY A 28 -2.12 11.31 6.11
C GLY A 28 -1.35 12.63 6.23
N THR A 29 -1.20 13.10 7.47
CA THR A 29 -0.56 14.39 7.75
C THR A 29 0.75 14.20 8.49
N VAL A 30 1.83 14.77 7.96
CA VAL A 30 3.16 14.76 8.58
C VAL A 30 3.62 16.21 8.76
N ARG A 31 3.90 16.62 10.01
CA ARG A 31 4.34 17.99 10.34
C ARG A 31 3.40 19.09 9.79
N GLY A 32 2.09 18.84 9.79
CA GLY A 32 1.07 19.77 9.29
C GLY A 32 0.92 19.81 7.77
N VAL A 33 1.63 18.97 7.03
CA VAL A 33 1.51 18.82 5.58
C VAL A 33 0.75 17.53 5.27
N GLU A 34 -0.33 17.64 4.47
CA GLU A 34 -1.04 16.47 3.95
C GLU A 34 -0.21 15.82 2.83
N LEU A 35 -0.04 14.50 2.93
CA LEU A 35 0.74 13.69 2.01
C LEU A 35 -0.10 12.53 1.50
N GLU A 36 0.13 12.17 0.24
CA GLU A 36 -0.43 10.98 -0.39
C GLU A 36 0.72 10.13 -0.94
N ALA A 37 0.97 8.97 -0.32
CA ALA A 37 1.97 8.02 -0.79
C ALA A 37 1.32 7.02 -1.74
N GLY A 38 1.62 7.13 -3.03
CA GLY A 38 1.10 6.23 -4.06
C GLY A 38 1.68 4.83 -3.97
N VAL A 39 0.81 3.81 -4.10
CA VAL A 39 1.19 2.41 -4.18
C VAL A 39 0.66 1.78 -5.46
N VAL A 40 1.41 0.83 -6.00
CA VAL A 40 1.07 0.10 -7.23
C VAL A 40 1.35 -1.39 -7.04
N PRO A 41 0.65 -2.27 -7.77
CA PRO A 41 1.03 -3.67 -7.82
C PRO A 41 2.43 -3.85 -8.45
N PRO A 42 3.12 -4.97 -8.19
CA PRO A 42 4.43 -5.28 -8.77
C PRO A 42 4.43 -5.26 -10.31
N ASP A 43 3.32 -5.67 -10.92
CA ASP A 43 3.10 -5.83 -12.36
C ASP A 43 1.71 -5.34 -12.80
N VAL A 44 1.49 -5.21 -14.11
CA VAL A 44 0.24 -4.69 -14.71
C VAL A 44 -0.95 -5.61 -14.46
N GLY A 45 -0.75 -6.93 -14.40
CA GLY A 45 -1.83 -7.89 -14.10
C GLY A 45 -2.37 -7.72 -12.68
N GLY A 46 -1.52 -7.28 -11.76
CA GLY A 46 -1.90 -7.02 -10.36
C GLY A 46 -2.99 -5.96 -10.18
N TYR A 47 -3.24 -5.07 -11.16
CA TYR A 47 -4.36 -4.14 -11.06
C TYR A 47 -5.73 -4.86 -11.07
N ARG A 48 -5.85 -5.97 -11.80
CA ARG A 48 -7.07 -6.79 -11.77
C ARG A 48 -7.25 -7.49 -10.42
N VAL A 49 -6.15 -7.84 -9.77
CA VAL A 49 -6.18 -8.40 -8.41
C VAL A 49 -6.64 -7.32 -7.42
N LEU A 50 -6.19 -6.07 -7.57
CA LEU A 50 -6.69 -4.95 -6.77
C LEU A 50 -8.19 -4.70 -7.00
N ASP A 51 -8.70 -4.85 -8.22
CA ASP A 51 -10.15 -4.75 -8.45
C ASP A 51 -10.93 -5.82 -7.67
N VAL A 52 -10.39 -7.04 -7.51
CA VAL A 52 -10.99 -8.08 -6.68
C VAL A 52 -10.85 -7.77 -5.19
N VAL A 53 -9.67 -7.36 -4.73
CA VAL A 53 -9.43 -7.03 -3.30
C VAL A 53 -10.35 -5.92 -2.84
N TYR A 54 -10.49 -4.85 -3.62
CA TYR A 54 -11.36 -3.74 -3.25
C TYR A 54 -12.84 -4.10 -3.46
N GLY A 55 -13.19 -4.85 -4.51
CA GLY A 55 -14.59 -5.10 -4.85
C GLY A 55 -15.35 -3.77 -5.01
N SER A 56 -16.37 -3.55 -4.17
CA SER A 56 -17.13 -2.30 -4.09
C SER A 56 -16.52 -1.24 -3.15
N GLU A 57 -15.54 -1.63 -2.34
CA GLU A 57 -14.94 -0.77 -1.31
C GLU A 57 -13.99 0.27 -1.92
N LYS A 58 -13.80 1.36 -1.16
CA LYS A 58 -12.86 2.43 -1.52
C LYS A 58 -11.57 2.40 -0.70
N GLU A 59 -11.51 1.54 0.32
CA GLU A 59 -10.37 1.44 1.22
C GLU A 59 -10.06 -0.03 1.49
N ALA A 60 -8.78 -0.36 1.62
CA ALA A 60 -8.30 -1.68 2.03
C ALA A 60 -7.19 -1.52 3.06
N GLU A 61 -7.06 -2.47 4.00
CA GLU A 61 -6.04 -2.41 5.04
C GLU A 61 -4.65 -2.58 4.42
N LEU A 62 -3.69 -1.74 4.80
CA LEU A 62 -2.28 -1.89 4.48
C LEU A 62 -1.63 -2.85 5.48
N ILE A 63 -1.17 -4.00 4.97
CA ILE A 63 -0.43 -4.98 5.73
C ILE A 63 1.07 -4.76 5.51
N LEU A 64 1.80 -4.62 6.62
CA LEU A 64 3.26 -4.55 6.64
C LEU A 64 3.80 -5.89 7.11
N THR A 65 4.62 -6.53 6.27
CA THR A 65 5.34 -7.75 6.64
C THR A 65 6.83 -7.44 6.75
N PRO A 66 7.41 -7.45 7.96
CA PRO A 66 8.84 -7.22 8.12
C PRO A 66 9.65 -8.36 7.50
N TYR A 67 10.79 -8.03 6.93
CA TYR A 67 11.76 -9.00 6.45
C TYR A 67 13.15 -8.64 6.96
N GLU A 68 13.97 -9.68 7.09
CA GLU A 68 15.40 -9.58 7.38
C GLU A 68 16.13 -10.53 6.43
N ILE A 69 17.05 -10.00 5.64
CA ILE A 69 17.90 -10.77 4.72
C ILE A 69 19.34 -10.56 5.17
N LYS A 70 20.06 -11.66 5.40
CA LYS A 70 21.50 -11.63 5.61
C LYS A 70 22.18 -11.93 4.30
N ASP A 71 23.05 -11.03 3.84
CA ASP A 71 23.88 -11.28 2.67
C ASP A 71 25.12 -12.14 3.02
N ASP A 72 25.78 -12.68 2.00
CA ASP A 72 27.00 -13.49 2.16
C ASP A 72 28.19 -12.69 2.74
N SER A 73 28.08 -11.36 2.83
CA SER A 73 29.06 -10.47 3.45
C SER A 73 28.79 -10.24 4.94
N GLY A 74 27.74 -10.84 5.50
CA GLY A 74 27.33 -10.68 6.90
C GLY A 74 26.54 -9.39 7.19
N ARG A 75 26.11 -8.65 6.16
CA ARG A 75 25.26 -7.47 6.34
C ARG A 75 23.80 -7.91 6.44
N THR A 76 23.11 -7.36 7.44
CA THR A 76 21.67 -7.52 7.61
C THR A 76 20.92 -6.40 6.89
N ILE A 77 20.08 -6.77 5.94
CA ILE A 77 19.15 -5.88 5.24
C ILE A 77 17.75 -6.14 5.79
N SER A 78 17.21 -5.18 6.55
CA SER A 78 15.85 -5.25 7.08
C SER A 78 14.92 -4.26 6.38
N GLY A 79 13.64 -4.60 6.28
CA GLY A 79 12.61 -3.70 5.73
C GLY A 79 11.21 -4.25 5.92
N ASN A 80 10.24 -3.64 5.24
CA ASN A 80 8.87 -4.14 5.17
C ASN A 80 8.48 -4.37 3.71
N THR A 81 7.82 -5.49 3.43
CA THR A 81 6.98 -5.63 2.24
C THR A 81 5.56 -5.18 2.55
N TYR A 82 4.85 -4.72 1.52
CA TYR A 82 3.50 -4.19 1.66
C TYR A 82 2.50 -5.04 0.87
N SER A 83 1.33 -5.26 1.45
CA SER A 83 0.16 -5.77 0.74
C SER A 83 -1.09 -5.01 1.17
N VAL A 84 -2.09 -4.98 0.31
CA VAL A 84 -3.43 -4.48 0.64
C VAL A 84 -4.36 -5.66 0.85
N ARG A 85 -5.19 -5.59 1.89
CA ARG A 85 -6.04 -6.70 2.33
C ARG A 85 -7.46 -6.23 2.66
N THR A 86 -8.43 -7.03 2.26
CA THR A 86 -9.83 -6.95 2.70
C THR A 86 -10.29 -8.32 3.18
N VAL A 87 -11.41 -8.34 3.90
CA VAL A 87 -12.07 -9.57 4.34
C VAL A 87 -13.56 -9.40 4.02
N ASP A 88 -14.16 -10.38 3.33
CA ASP A 88 -15.59 -10.34 3.03
C ASP A 88 -16.46 -10.82 4.20
N GLU A 89 -17.77 -10.85 4.00
CA GLU A 89 -18.77 -11.24 5.00
C GLU A 89 -18.60 -12.71 5.46
N ASP A 90 -18.06 -13.57 4.60
CA ASP A 90 -17.80 -14.98 4.88
C ASP A 90 -16.43 -15.21 5.55
N GLY A 91 -15.66 -14.14 5.77
CA GLY A 91 -14.33 -14.20 6.37
C GLY A 91 -13.22 -14.57 5.38
N VAL A 92 -13.49 -14.57 4.07
CA VAL A 92 -12.47 -14.85 3.04
C VAL A 92 -11.55 -13.65 2.92
N VAL A 93 -10.24 -13.91 2.97
CA VAL A 93 -9.21 -12.88 2.85
C VAL A 93 -8.80 -12.71 1.40
N TYR A 94 -8.91 -11.49 0.90
CA TYR A 94 -8.34 -11.10 -0.39
C TYR A 94 -7.14 -10.21 -0.16
N GLU A 95 -6.01 -10.54 -0.78
CA GLU A 95 -4.76 -9.82 -0.59
C GLU A 95 -4.02 -9.60 -1.92
N CYS A 96 -3.45 -8.41 -2.08
CA CYS A 96 -2.58 -8.08 -3.21
C CYS A 96 -1.30 -7.42 -2.72
N LYS A 97 -0.14 -7.93 -3.15
CA LYS A 97 1.15 -7.26 -2.89
C LYS A 97 1.19 -5.92 -3.60
N VAL A 98 1.76 -4.92 -2.94
CA VAL A 98 1.98 -3.58 -3.50
C VAL A 98 3.39 -3.08 -3.19
N LYS A 99 3.83 -2.10 -3.95
CA LYS A 99 5.08 -1.37 -3.75
C LYS A 99 4.83 0.13 -3.92
N PRO A 100 5.65 1.00 -3.31
CA PRO A 100 5.59 2.43 -3.61
C PRO A 100 5.73 2.66 -5.12
N ALA A 101 4.90 3.56 -5.67
CA ALA A 101 4.89 3.83 -7.11
C ALA A 101 6.19 4.51 -7.58
N ARG A 102 6.78 5.35 -6.71
CA ARG A 102 8.00 6.13 -6.95
C ARG A 102 8.85 6.18 -5.67
N GLU A 103 10.10 6.61 -5.80
CA GLU A 103 10.98 6.78 -4.63
C GLU A 103 10.49 7.87 -3.67
N SER A 104 9.82 8.91 -4.19
CA SER A 104 9.13 9.90 -3.36
C SER A 104 8.00 9.27 -2.55
N ASP A 105 7.21 8.39 -3.15
CA ASP A 105 6.13 7.67 -2.46
C ASP A 105 6.66 6.77 -1.38
N LYS A 106 7.81 6.12 -1.60
CA LYS A 106 8.49 5.32 -0.57
C LYS A 106 8.90 6.18 0.62
N SER A 107 9.43 7.38 0.36
CA SER A 107 9.83 8.31 1.41
C SER A 107 8.61 8.84 2.19
N MET A 108 7.53 9.21 1.49
CA MET A 108 6.27 9.63 2.11
C MET A 108 5.65 8.50 2.93
N LEU A 109 5.65 7.27 2.40
CA LEU A 109 5.14 6.10 3.11
C LEU A 109 5.93 5.85 4.40
N GLN A 110 7.27 5.90 4.37
CA GLN A 110 8.09 5.79 5.58
C GLN A 110 7.79 6.89 6.62
N MET A 111 7.43 8.10 6.18
CA MET A 111 7.02 9.17 7.09
C MET A 111 5.62 8.93 7.68
N LEU A 112 4.70 8.35 6.91
CA LEU A 112 3.32 8.06 7.32
C LEU A 112 3.20 6.83 8.24
N LEU A 113 4.10 5.86 8.08
CA LEU A 113 4.14 4.61 8.83
C LEU A 113 4.91 4.70 10.17
N ARG A 114 5.42 5.88 10.51
CA ARG A 114 6.21 6.14 11.73
C ARG A 114 5.35 6.25 12.99
#